data_AF-A0A8T6TYM2-F1
#
_entry.id   AF-A0A8T6TYM2-F1
#
_cell.length_a   1.000
_cell.length_b   1.000
_cell.length_c   1.000
_cell.angle_alpha   90.00
_cell.angle_beta   90.00
_cell.angle_gamma   90.00
#
_symmetry.space_group_name_H-M   'P 1'
#
loop_
_entity.id
_entity.type
_entity.pdbx_description
1 polymer ?
#
loop_
_entity_poly.entity_id
_entity_poly.type
_entity_poly.pdbx_seq_one_letter_code
_entity_poly.pdbx_strand_id
1 'polypeptide(L)'
;MWAWYQCFAKETGYSKSEVHDKLGGRFLDLVEVDAFRDGEKIKIIRPVSTAGITVSEFSEYLKKIEILAIDLDIPFFGEETYFTATKV
;
A
#
# COMPACT_ATOMS: atom_id res chain seq x y z
N MET A 1 -7.68 -1.07 -4.19
CA MET A 1 -6.30 -0.60 -3.93
C MET A 1 -6.05 0.86 -4.31
N TRP A 2 -6.09 1.29 -5.58
CA TRP A 2 -5.74 2.69 -5.92
C TRP A 2 -6.62 3.77 -5.27
N ALA A 3 -7.88 3.44 -4.98
CA ALA A 3 -8.75 4.30 -4.18
C ALA A 3 -8.27 4.46 -2.72
N TRP A 4 -7.62 3.43 -2.14
CA TRP A 4 -7.05 3.45 -0.78
C TRP A 4 -5.98 4.54 -0.74
N TYR A 5 -5.04 4.50 -1.68
CA TYR A 5 -3.97 5.50 -1.76
C TYR A 5 -4.48 6.91 -2.02
N GLN A 6 -5.63 7.04 -2.69
CA GLN A 6 -6.24 8.34 -2.92
C GLN A 6 -6.80 8.97 -1.62
N CYS A 7 -7.30 8.18 -0.68
CA CYS A 7 -7.70 8.70 0.64
C CYS A 7 -6.49 9.29 1.38
N PHE A 8 -5.43 8.53 1.51
CA PHE A 8 -4.19 8.99 2.14
C PHE A 8 -3.60 10.21 1.41
N ALA A 9 -3.59 10.21 0.08
CA ALA A 9 -3.05 11.32 -0.71
C ALA A 9 -3.81 12.64 -0.44
N LYS A 10 -5.13 12.59 -0.28
CA LYS A 10 -5.95 13.76 0.05
C LYS A 10 -5.62 14.34 1.43
N GLU A 11 -5.41 13.48 2.42
CA GLU A 11 -5.20 13.92 3.80
C GLU A 11 -3.74 14.29 4.11
N THR A 12 -2.78 13.65 3.45
CA THR A 12 -1.35 13.82 3.76
C THR A 12 -0.62 14.81 2.84
N GLY A 13 -1.24 15.22 1.73
CA GLY A 13 -0.62 16.07 0.71
C GLY A 13 0.39 15.35 -0.20
N TYR A 14 0.65 14.06 0.01
CA TYR A 14 1.47 13.25 -0.89
C TYR A 14 0.70 12.87 -2.17
N SER A 15 1.42 12.62 -3.26
CA SER A 15 0.83 11.99 -4.43
C SER A 15 0.45 10.52 -4.16
N LYS A 16 -0.46 9.98 -4.97
CA LYS A 16 -0.87 8.56 -4.84
C LYS A 16 0.31 7.59 -4.98
N SER A 17 1.28 7.92 -5.83
CA SER A 17 2.48 7.10 -6.03
C SER A 17 3.40 7.15 -4.81
N GLU A 18 3.61 8.32 -4.22
CA GLU A 18 4.39 8.43 -2.98
C GLU A 18 3.72 7.67 -1.83
N VAL A 19 2.39 7.74 -1.73
CA VAL A 19 1.63 6.94 -0.75
C VAL A 19 1.81 5.45 -1.00
N HIS A 20 1.68 4.99 -2.24
CA HIS A 20 1.90 3.59 -2.62
C HIS A 20 3.29 3.13 -2.19
N ASP A 21 4.34 3.90 -2.48
CA ASP A 21 5.71 3.52 -2.18
C ASP A 21 5.98 3.51 -0.67
N LYS A 22 5.44 4.49 0.07
CA LYS A 22 5.54 4.56 1.54
C LYS A 22 4.83 3.40 2.22
N LEU A 23 3.61 3.07 1.79
CA LEU A 23 2.84 1.96 2.37
C LEU A 23 3.45 0.61 2.00
N GLY A 24 3.92 0.46 0.76
CA GLY A 24 4.67 -0.71 0.32
C GLY A 24 5.92 -0.91 1.18
N GLY A 25 6.74 0.13 1.35
CA GLY A 25 7.95 0.06 2.18
C GLY A 25 7.68 -0.18 3.68
N ARG A 26 6.45 0.07 4.15
CA ARG A 26 6.05 -0.15 5.56
C ARG A 26 5.50 -1.55 5.82
N PHE A 27 4.70 -2.08 4.90
CA PHE A 27 3.86 -3.24 5.16
C PHE A 27 4.16 -4.47 4.29
N LEU A 28 4.95 -4.31 3.24
CA LEU A 28 5.44 -5.42 2.42
C LEU A 28 6.88 -5.76 2.79
N ASP A 29 7.25 -7.01 2.55
CA ASP A 29 8.63 -7.45 2.74
C ASP A 29 9.57 -6.70 1.81
N LEU A 30 10.78 -6.43 2.31
CA LEU A 30 11.83 -5.76 1.55
C LEU A 30 12.75 -6.81 0.91
N VAL A 31 13.03 -6.60 -0.38
CA VAL A 31 13.96 -7.43 -1.14
C VAL A 31 15.10 -6.60 -1.67
N GLU A 32 16.29 -7.21 -1.68
CA GLU A 32 17.47 -6.67 -2.34
C GLU A 32 17.41 -7.04 -3.82
N VAL A 33 17.47 -6.03 -4.69
CA VAL A 33 17.50 -6.22 -6.14
C VAL A 33 18.67 -5.46 -6.73
N ASP A 34 19.17 -5.99 -7.83
CA ASP A 34 20.19 -5.34 -8.61
C ASP A 34 19.56 -4.24 -9.49
N ALA A 35 20.11 -3.04 -9.42
CA ALA A 35 19.79 -1.92 -10.29
C ALA A 35 21.04 -1.46 -11.04
N PHE A 36 20.86 -0.91 -12.23
CA PHE A 36 21.96 -0.33 -13.00
C PHE A 36 21.85 1.19 -12.95
N ARG A 37 22.93 1.83 -12.53
CA ARG A 37 23.06 3.30 -12.52
C ARG A 37 24.43 3.66 -13.07
N ASP A 38 24.45 4.52 -14.08
CA ASP A 38 25.68 5.02 -14.70
C ASP A 38 26.66 3.91 -15.16
N GLY A 39 26.11 2.78 -15.62
CA GLY A 39 26.88 1.61 -16.08
C GLY A 39 27.35 0.69 -14.94
N GLU A 40 27.15 1.08 -13.69
CA GLU A 40 27.49 0.27 -12.52
C GLU A 40 26.28 -0.49 -11.98
N LYS A 41 26.53 -1.72 -11.53
CA LYS A 41 25.53 -2.55 -10.87
C LYS A 41 25.53 -2.22 -9.38
N ILE A 42 24.44 -1.62 -8.91
CA ILE A 42 24.22 -1.30 -7.50
C ILE A 42 23.13 -2.20 -6.92
N LYS A 43 23.19 -2.43 -5.61
CA LYS A 43 22.11 -3.13 -4.91
C LYS A 43 21.18 -2.11 -4.27
N ILE A 44 19.87 -2.27 -4.52
CA ILE A 44 18.84 -1.44 -3.92
C ILE A 44 17.88 -2.31 -3.11
N ILE A 45 17.38 -1.77 -2.02
CA ILE A 45 16.34 -2.40 -1.21
C ILE A 45 15.01 -1.78 -1.63
N ARG A 46 14.04 -2.62 -1.99
CA ARG A 46 12.69 -2.17 -2.34
C ARG A 46 11.64 -3.14 -1.80
N PRO A 47 10.40 -2.70 -1.55
CA PRO A 47 9.32 -3.61 -1.24
C PRO A 47 9.07 -4.61 -2.38
N VAL A 48 8.64 -5.82 -2.03
CA VAL A 48 8.18 -6.82 -2.99
C VAL A 48 7.05 -6.23 -3.83
N SER A 49 7.03 -6.56 -5.12
CA SER A 49 5.94 -6.13 -6.00
C SER A 49 4.64 -6.79 -5.55
N THR A 50 3.54 -6.03 -5.49
CA THR A 50 2.22 -6.58 -5.21
C THR A 50 1.76 -7.58 -6.29
N ALA A 51 2.38 -7.57 -7.47
CA ALA A 51 2.14 -8.58 -8.51
C ALA A 51 2.90 -9.90 -8.25
N GLY A 52 3.88 -9.89 -7.34
CA GLY A 52 4.72 -11.03 -6.98
C GLY A 52 4.30 -11.72 -5.68
N ILE A 53 3.24 -11.27 -5.02
CA ILE A 53 2.71 -11.86 -3.78
C ILE A 53 1.39 -12.59 -4.04
N THR A 54 1.05 -13.52 -3.15
CA THR A 54 -0.21 -14.28 -3.19
C THR A 54 -1.41 -13.39 -2.88
N VAL A 55 -2.60 -13.86 -3.23
CA VAL A 55 -3.87 -13.18 -2.88
C VAL A 55 -4.03 -13.03 -1.37
N SER A 56 -3.53 -13.99 -0.58
CA SER A 56 -3.61 -13.94 0.88
C SER A 56 -2.72 -12.83 1.44
N GLU A 57 -1.45 -12.78 1.04
CA GLU A 57 -0.50 -11.73 1.44
C GLU A 57 -1.00 -10.34 1.00
N PHE A 58 -1.55 -10.26 -0.20
CA PHE A 58 -2.13 -9.02 -0.71
C PHE A 58 -3.34 -8.56 0.12
N SER A 59 -4.19 -9.49 0.55
CA SER A 59 -5.35 -9.20 1.41
C SER A 59 -4.90 -8.72 2.80
N GLU A 60 -3.87 -9.33 3.37
CA GLU A 60 -3.29 -8.88 4.64
C GLU A 60 -2.67 -7.49 4.53
N TYR A 61 -1.97 -7.22 3.43
CA TYR A 61 -1.44 -5.89 3.13
C TYR A 61 -2.54 -4.82 3.11
N LEU A 62 -3.67 -5.07 2.44
CA LEU A 62 -4.81 -4.15 2.43
C LEU A 62 -5.41 -3.94 3.82
N LYS A 63 -5.57 -5.00 4.63
CA LYS A 63 -6.04 -4.87 6.02
C LYS A 63 -5.12 -4.00 6.87
N LYS A 64 -3.80 -4.12 6.72
CA LYS A 64 -2.84 -3.28 7.44
C LYS A 64 -2.97 -1.80 7.05
N ILE A 65 -3.23 -1.52 5.77
CA ILE A 65 -3.51 -0.16 5.29
C ILE A 65 -4.80 0.39 5.90
N GLU A 66 -5.86 -0.43 5.96
CA GLU A 66 -7.15 -0.04 6.53
C GLU A 66 -7.03 0.26 8.03
N ILE A 67 -6.33 -0.59 8.79
CA ILE A 67 -6.05 -0.35 10.21
C ILE A 67 -5.31 0.97 10.40
N LEU A 68 -4.31 1.26 9.56
CA LEU A 68 -3.58 2.52 9.62
C LEU A 68 -4.47 3.73 9.27
N ALA A 69 -5.38 3.59 8.30
CA ALA A 69 -6.31 4.65 7.96
C ALA A 69 -7.23 4.98 9.15
N ILE A 70 -7.74 3.95 9.84
CA ILE A 70 -8.57 4.12 11.04
C ILE A 70 -7.77 4.79 12.16
N ASP A 71 -6.53 4.35 12.41
CA ASP A 71 -5.66 4.91 13.45
C ASP A 71 -5.32 6.39 13.19
N LEU A 72 -5.23 6.78 11.92
CA LEU A 72 -4.96 8.16 11.49
C LEU A 72 -6.22 9.00 11.25
N ASP A 73 -7.41 8.48 11.55
CA ASP A 73 -8.70 9.12 11.27
C ASP A 73 -8.86 9.58 9.81
N ILE A 74 -8.27 8.81 8.87
CA ILE A 74 -8.35 9.10 7.44
C ILE A 74 -9.67 8.52 6.91
N PRO A 75 -10.54 9.36 6.31
CA PRO A 75 -11.81 8.90 5.76
C PRO A 75 -11.61 7.81 4.72
N PHE A 76 -12.05 6.61 5.06
CA PHE A 76 -11.80 5.42 4.28
C PHE A 76 -13.09 4.95 3.58
N PHE A 77 -13.01 4.53 2.31
CA PHE A 77 -14.17 4.05 1.53
C PHE A 77 -14.87 2.80 2.12
N GLY A 78 -14.37 2.28 3.24
CA GLY A 78 -14.86 1.08 3.90
C GLY A 78 -16.22 1.23 4.58
N GLU A 79 -16.63 2.42 5.01
CA GLU A 79 -17.91 2.54 5.73
C GLU A 79 -19.12 2.28 4.83
N GLU A 80 -19.09 2.67 3.54
CA GLU A 80 -20.25 2.42 2.66
C GLU A 80 -20.25 1.02 2.01
N THR A 81 -19.09 0.38 1.89
CA THR A 81 -18.94 -0.89 1.15
C THR A 81 -19.01 -2.15 2.02
N TYR A 82 -18.66 -2.07 3.31
CA TYR A 82 -18.79 -3.23 4.21
C TYR A 82 -20.19 -3.36 4.83
N PHE A 83 -20.87 -2.25 5.13
CA PHE A 83 -22.21 -2.28 5.75
C PHE A 83 -23.34 -2.62 4.76
N THR A 84 -23.13 -2.51 3.45
CA THR A 84 -24.10 -2.97 2.44
C THR A 84 -24.06 -4.49 2.23
N ALA A 85 -23.03 -5.20 2.71
CA ALA A 85 -22.91 -6.66 2.59
C ALA A 85 -23.47 -7.44 3.81
N THR A 86 -23.95 -6.76 4.86
CA THR A 86 -24.47 -7.42 6.08
C THR A 86 -25.85 -6.90 6.48
N LYS A 87 -26.74 -6.68 5.51
CA LYS A 87 -28.18 -6.71 5.77
C LYS A 87 -28.77 -8.01 5.23
N VAL A 88 -28.84 -9.00 6.12
CA VAL A 88 -29.80 -10.11 6.06
C VAL A 88 -30.86 -9.85 7.11
#